data_AF-A0A258FTR1-F1
#
_entry.id   AF-A0A258FTR1-F1
#
_cell.length_a   1.000
_cell.length_b   1.000
_cell.length_c   1.000
_cell.angle_alpha   90.00
_cell.angle_beta   90.00
_cell.angle_gamma   90.00
#
_symmetry.space_group_name_H-M   'P 1'
#
loop_
_entity.id
_entity.type
_entity.pdbx_description
1 polymer ?
#
loop_
_entity_poly.entity_id
_entity_poly.type
_entity_poly.pdbx_seq_one_letter_code
_entity_poly.pdbx_strand_id
1 'polypeptide(L)'
;MSAEDARFMARAVELALARMGETWPNPAVGCVIVKKGQVLAEAATAAGGRPHAEEQAVPAAGEAARGATAYVTLEPCGARSSGRSSCAQFLVEAGIARVVVAALDPSPFASGRGTERLRQAGLEVETGLLEDQARVLSEGFLHRLETGRPMVRISDDGAGFDARFAASPRADLVTELKRLGEAGYTRLWTGPGELADALTEQGLLTL
;
A
#
# COMPACT_ATOMS: atom_id res chain seq x y z
N MET A 1 19.21 10.78 -2.81
CA MET A 1 17.91 11.40 -3.13
C MET A 1 17.98 12.91 -3.31
N SER A 2 17.23 13.46 -4.28
CA SER A 2 17.18 14.86 -4.70
C SER A 2 15.81 15.53 -4.45
N ALA A 3 15.71 16.84 -4.66
CA ALA A 3 14.43 17.55 -4.63
C ALA A 3 13.44 17.05 -5.71
N GLU A 4 13.94 16.61 -6.87
CA GLU A 4 13.10 15.99 -7.89
C GLU A 4 12.55 14.63 -7.44
N ASP A 5 13.37 13.83 -6.76
CA ASP A 5 12.89 12.54 -6.21
C ASP A 5 11.72 12.77 -5.24
N ALA A 6 11.83 13.76 -4.37
CA ALA A 6 10.77 14.10 -3.42
C ALA A 6 9.47 14.51 -4.13
N ARG A 7 9.56 15.25 -5.24
CA ARG A 7 8.39 15.62 -6.06
C ARG A 7 7.71 14.40 -6.68
N PHE A 8 8.48 13.47 -7.23
CA PHE A 8 7.91 12.27 -7.85
C PHE A 8 7.35 11.29 -6.81
N MET A 9 7.99 11.18 -5.64
CA MET A 9 7.46 10.37 -4.56
C MET A 9 6.19 10.99 -3.97
N ALA A 10 6.13 12.31 -3.79
CA ALA A 10 4.91 13.00 -3.38
C ALA A 10 3.76 12.70 -4.35
N ARG A 11 4.03 12.70 -5.66
CA ARG A 11 3.06 12.31 -6.67
C ARG A 11 2.61 10.85 -6.54
N ALA A 12 3.52 9.92 -6.27
CA ALA A 12 3.17 8.53 -5.99
C ALA A 12 2.28 8.40 -4.75
N VAL A 13 2.56 9.17 -3.69
CA VAL A 13 1.73 9.22 -2.47
C VAL A 13 0.33 9.77 -2.78
N GLU A 14 0.20 10.85 -3.56
CA GLU A 14 -1.10 11.40 -3.97
C GLU A 14 -1.96 10.37 -4.72
N LEU A 15 -1.34 9.63 -5.65
CA LEU A 15 -2.03 8.57 -6.41
C LEU A 15 -2.55 7.47 -5.50
N ALA A 16 -1.77 7.07 -4.50
CA ALA A 16 -2.17 6.06 -3.52
C ALA A 16 -3.26 6.58 -2.57
N LEU A 17 -3.14 7.82 -2.08
CA LEU A 17 -4.14 8.46 -1.23
C LEU A 17 -5.52 8.49 -1.91
N ALA A 18 -5.56 8.80 -3.21
CA ALA A 18 -6.79 8.83 -4.00
C ALA A 18 -7.48 7.45 -4.15
N ARG A 19 -6.83 6.36 -3.74
CA ARG A 19 -7.36 4.98 -3.80
C ARG A 19 -7.68 4.38 -2.43
N MET A 20 -7.45 5.12 -1.34
CA MET A 20 -7.78 4.67 0.01
C MET A 20 -9.27 4.31 0.12
N GLY A 21 -9.57 3.17 0.73
CA GLY A 21 -10.94 2.63 0.86
C GLY A 21 -11.41 1.78 -0.33
N GLU A 22 -10.69 1.77 -1.45
CA GLU A 22 -11.10 1.03 -2.66
C GLU A 22 -10.25 -0.21 -2.93
N THR A 23 -9.04 -0.31 -2.37
CA THR A 23 -8.04 -1.31 -2.76
C THR A 23 -8.03 -2.56 -1.89
N TRP A 24 -8.88 -2.65 -0.87
CA TRP A 24 -8.95 -3.83 -0.02
C TRP A 24 -9.22 -5.09 -0.88
N PRO A 25 -8.60 -6.24 -0.57
CA PRO A 25 -7.85 -6.52 0.66
C PRO A 25 -6.36 -6.09 0.65
N ASN A 26 -5.90 -5.35 -0.37
CA ASN A 26 -4.50 -4.97 -0.53
C ASN A 26 -4.28 -3.49 -0.16
N PRO A 27 -3.03 -3.09 0.14
CA PRO A 27 -2.73 -1.69 0.45
C PRO A 27 -2.87 -0.81 -0.80
N ALA A 28 -3.21 0.46 -0.58
CA ALA A 28 -3.09 1.47 -1.61
C ALA A 28 -1.60 1.78 -1.84
N VAL A 29 -1.13 1.54 -3.06
CA VAL A 29 0.25 1.79 -3.47
C VAL A 29 0.21 2.68 -4.68
N GLY A 30 1.14 3.64 -4.77
CA GLY A 30 1.35 4.47 -5.94
C GLY A 30 2.69 4.14 -6.59
N CYS A 31 2.74 4.25 -7.92
CA CYS A 31 3.94 4.06 -8.71
C CYS A 31 4.03 5.14 -9.80
N VAL A 32 5.18 5.80 -9.89
CA VAL A 32 5.49 6.78 -10.93
C VAL A 32 6.79 6.37 -11.61
N ILE A 33 6.77 6.23 -12.94
CA ILE A 33 7.97 5.90 -13.73
C ILE A 33 8.44 7.17 -14.45
N VAL A 34 9.71 7.51 -14.27
CA VAL A 34 10.30 8.77 -14.74
C VAL A 34 11.60 8.53 -15.50
N LYS A 35 11.79 9.22 -16.62
CA LYS A 35 13.06 9.22 -17.35
C LYS A 35 13.42 10.63 -17.78
N LYS A 36 14.64 11.06 -17.47
CA LYS A 36 15.15 12.41 -17.79
C LYS A 36 14.19 13.54 -17.31
N GLY A 37 13.69 13.41 -16.08
CA GLY A 37 12.75 14.36 -15.47
C GLY A 37 11.31 14.31 -16.00
N GLN A 38 11.02 13.48 -17.01
CA GLN A 38 9.68 13.33 -17.59
C GLN A 38 8.97 12.10 -17.03
N VAL A 39 7.72 12.28 -16.62
CA VAL A 39 6.84 11.19 -16.20
C VAL A 39 6.41 10.40 -17.44
N LEU A 40 6.72 9.11 -17.46
CA LEU A 40 6.34 8.18 -18.53
C LEU A 40 5.02 7.50 -18.23
N ALA A 41 4.79 7.14 -16.96
CA ALA A 41 3.57 6.49 -16.51
C ALA A 41 3.34 6.74 -15.02
N GLU A 42 2.07 6.71 -14.65
CA GLU A 42 1.57 6.82 -13.28
C GLU A 42 0.49 5.79 -13.06
N ALA A 43 0.49 5.15 -11.89
CA ALA A 43 -0.59 4.26 -11.50
C ALA A 43 -0.70 4.18 -9.98
N ALA A 44 -1.86 3.72 -9.53
CA ALA A 44 -2.07 3.26 -8.16
C ALA A 44 -2.73 1.88 -8.17
N THR A 45 -2.63 1.14 -7.07
CA THR A 45 -3.38 -0.12 -6.88
C THR A 45 -4.84 0.09 -7.29
N ALA A 46 -5.36 -0.77 -8.15
CA ALA A 46 -6.73 -0.64 -8.63
C ALA A 46 -7.76 -1.11 -7.59
N ALA A 47 -9.02 -0.73 -7.78
CA ALA A 47 -10.13 -1.16 -6.93
C ALA A 47 -10.19 -2.69 -6.80
N GLY A 48 -10.45 -3.20 -5.59
CA GLY A 48 -10.35 -4.63 -5.27
C GLY A 48 -8.91 -5.14 -5.06
N GLY A 49 -7.92 -4.24 -5.10
CA GLY A 49 -6.54 -4.51 -4.73
C GLY A 49 -5.66 -5.12 -5.82
N ARG A 50 -6.17 -5.25 -7.04
CA ARG A 50 -5.45 -5.72 -8.22
C ARG A 50 -5.98 -5.02 -9.48
N PRO A 51 -5.13 -4.79 -10.50
CA PRO A 51 -3.66 -4.94 -10.48
C PRO A 51 -2.96 -4.00 -9.50
N HIS A 52 -1.71 -4.33 -9.11
CA HIS A 52 -0.84 -3.42 -8.36
C HIS A 52 -0.48 -2.18 -9.19
N ALA A 53 0.07 -1.16 -8.53
CA ALA A 53 0.53 0.05 -9.20
C ALA A 53 1.63 -0.24 -10.24
N GLU A 54 2.63 -1.05 -9.90
CA GLU A 54 3.74 -1.36 -10.82
C GLU A 54 3.28 -2.22 -12.01
N GLU A 55 2.29 -3.10 -11.81
CA GLU A 55 1.66 -3.90 -12.86
C GLU A 55 0.91 -3.06 -13.90
N GLN A 56 0.58 -1.82 -13.57
CA GLN A 56 -0.08 -0.87 -14.46
C GLN A 56 0.93 0.12 -15.06
N ALA A 57 1.81 0.69 -14.23
CA ALA A 57 2.76 1.70 -14.66
C ALA A 57 3.79 1.15 -15.66
N VAL A 58 4.30 -0.07 -15.43
CA VAL A 58 5.30 -0.70 -16.32
C VAL A 58 4.78 -0.87 -17.75
N PRO A 59 3.65 -1.55 -18.01
CA PRO A 59 3.16 -1.69 -19.38
C PRO A 59 2.73 -0.35 -19.99
N ALA A 60 2.26 0.61 -19.19
CA ALA A 60 1.93 1.96 -19.68
C ALA A 60 3.17 2.74 -20.15
N ALA A 61 4.31 2.58 -19.46
CA ALA A 61 5.58 3.17 -19.89
C ALA A 61 6.21 2.43 -21.09
N GLY A 62 5.92 1.14 -21.26
CA GLY A 62 6.42 0.30 -22.34
C GLY A 62 7.95 0.30 -22.43
N GLU A 63 8.49 0.23 -23.65
CA GLU A 63 9.94 0.25 -23.91
C GLU A 63 10.65 1.52 -23.39
N ALA A 64 9.92 2.62 -23.19
CA ALA A 64 10.50 3.84 -22.66
C ALA A 64 10.97 3.69 -21.21
N ALA A 65 10.41 2.73 -20.46
CA ALA A 65 10.79 2.40 -19.08
C ALA A 65 12.25 1.95 -18.95
N ARG A 66 12.87 1.43 -20.02
CA ARG A 66 14.25 0.96 -19.97
C ARG A 66 15.21 2.09 -19.58
N GLY A 67 15.96 1.92 -18.50
CA GLY A 67 16.85 2.94 -17.94
C GLY A 67 16.14 4.05 -17.17
N ALA A 68 14.84 3.91 -16.86
CA ALA A 68 14.08 4.87 -16.06
C ALA A 68 14.27 4.65 -14.56
N THR A 69 13.73 5.58 -13.76
CA THR A 69 13.55 5.45 -12.31
C THR A 69 12.09 5.17 -12.00
N ALA A 70 11.81 4.21 -11.12
CA ALA A 70 10.48 3.98 -10.54
C ALA A 70 10.43 4.50 -9.10
N TYR A 71 9.40 5.28 -8.76
CA TYR A 71 9.10 5.72 -7.40
C TYR A 71 7.87 4.96 -6.92
N VAL A 72 8.01 4.20 -5.83
CA VAL A 72 6.94 3.34 -5.30
C VAL A 72 6.71 3.65 -3.84
N THR A 73 5.44 3.72 -3.41
CA THR A 73 5.12 4.08 -2.02
C THR A 73 5.35 2.95 -1.03
N LEU A 74 5.35 1.70 -1.48
CA LEU A 74 5.58 0.52 -0.64
C LEU A 74 6.53 -0.44 -1.34
N GLU A 75 7.36 -1.17 -0.58
CA GLU A 75 8.31 -2.15 -1.14
C GLU A 75 7.61 -3.07 -2.18
N PRO A 76 8.14 -3.17 -3.41
CA PRO A 76 7.60 -4.05 -4.43
C PRO A 76 7.61 -5.49 -3.92
N CYS A 77 6.48 -6.20 -4.02
CA CYS A 77 6.41 -7.58 -3.54
C CYS A 77 7.54 -8.46 -4.13
N GLY A 78 8.17 -9.27 -3.28
CA GLY A 78 9.28 -10.15 -3.66
C GLY A 78 8.83 -11.53 -4.14
N ALA A 79 7.65 -11.98 -3.69
CA ALA A 79 6.99 -13.21 -4.11
C ALA A 79 5.47 -13.02 -4.07
N ARG A 80 4.74 -13.89 -4.80
CA ARG A 80 3.28 -13.90 -4.82
C ARG A 80 2.76 -15.31 -4.55
N SER A 81 1.69 -15.42 -3.79
CA SER A 81 0.98 -16.69 -3.58
C SER A 81 0.40 -17.27 -4.88
N SER A 82 0.12 -16.42 -5.87
CA SER A 82 -0.45 -16.82 -7.16
C SER A 82 0.54 -17.41 -8.18
N GLY A 83 1.84 -17.47 -7.88
CA GLY A 83 2.88 -17.93 -8.83
C GLY A 83 3.22 -16.98 -9.99
N ARG A 84 2.40 -15.94 -10.25
CA ARG A 84 2.73 -14.83 -11.18
C ARG A 84 4.01 -14.10 -10.78
N SER A 85 4.71 -13.50 -11.76
CA SER A 85 5.86 -12.61 -11.55
C SER A 85 5.55 -11.56 -10.49
N SER A 86 6.51 -11.36 -9.59
CA SER A 86 6.42 -10.35 -8.52
C SER A 86 6.62 -8.94 -9.09
N CYS A 87 6.22 -7.90 -8.36
CA CYS A 87 6.43 -6.52 -8.83
C CYS A 87 7.92 -6.21 -9.00
N ALA A 88 8.76 -6.72 -8.09
CA ALA A 88 10.21 -6.62 -8.23
C ALA A 88 10.71 -7.28 -9.53
N GLN A 89 10.15 -8.45 -9.90
CA GLN A 89 10.47 -9.10 -11.16
C GLN A 89 10.03 -8.28 -12.38
N PHE A 90 8.83 -7.69 -12.35
CA PHE A 90 8.35 -6.81 -13.43
C PHE A 90 9.25 -5.60 -13.65
N LEU A 91 9.72 -4.96 -12.58
CA LEU A 91 10.64 -3.81 -12.69
C LEU A 91 11.99 -4.22 -13.31
N VAL A 92 12.50 -5.41 -12.96
CA VAL A 92 13.72 -5.98 -13.56
C VAL A 92 13.52 -6.24 -15.05
N GLU A 93 12.43 -6.93 -15.42
CA GLU A 93 12.12 -7.29 -16.80
C GLU A 93 11.89 -6.05 -17.69
N ALA A 94 11.31 -4.98 -17.13
CA ALA A 94 11.14 -3.70 -17.80
C ALA A 94 12.46 -2.93 -18.03
N GLY A 95 13.56 -3.40 -17.45
CA GLY A 95 14.86 -2.75 -17.54
C GLY A 95 14.90 -1.40 -16.81
N ILE A 96 14.11 -1.23 -15.74
CA ILE A 96 14.26 -0.09 -14.82
C ILE A 96 15.71 -0.07 -14.31
N ALA A 97 16.31 1.12 -14.20
CA ALA A 97 17.70 1.25 -13.70
C ALA A 97 17.75 1.56 -12.21
N ARG A 98 16.76 2.29 -11.70
CA ARG A 98 16.72 2.77 -10.31
C ARG A 98 15.31 2.65 -9.74
N VAL A 99 15.19 2.23 -8.49
CA VAL A 99 13.93 2.18 -7.74
C VAL A 99 14.08 2.94 -6.43
N VAL A 100 13.18 3.89 -6.20
CA VAL A 100 13.07 4.63 -4.95
C VAL A 100 11.81 4.17 -4.23
N VAL A 101 11.98 3.63 -3.03
CA VAL A 101 10.89 3.08 -2.21
C VAL A 101 10.63 4.00 -1.02
N ALA A 102 9.37 4.38 -0.78
CA ALA A 102 9.05 5.21 0.38
C ALA A 102 9.10 4.40 1.68
N ALA A 103 8.26 3.37 1.81
CA ALA A 103 8.22 2.51 2.99
C ALA A 103 8.58 1.06 2.65
N LEU A 104 9.35 0.41 3.53
CA LEU A 104 9.55 -1.03 3.46
C LEU A 104 8.30 -1.77 3.91
N ASP A 105 8.04 -2.94 3.31
CA ASP A 105 6.88 -3.76 3.65
C ASP A 105 7.31 -4.93 4.55
N PRO A 106 6.97 -4.93 5.85
CA PRO A 106 7.31 -6.00 6.77
C PRO A 106 6.46 -7.27 6.54
N SER A 107 5.50 -7.24 5.62
CA SER A 107 4.66 -8.40 5.32
C SER A 107 5.50 -9.60 4.86
N PRO A 108 5.03 -10.84 5.09
CA PRO A 108 5.69 -12.04 4.59
C PRO A 108 5.72 -12.13 3.06
N PHE A 109 5.14 -11.17 2.32
CA PHE A 109 5.15 -11.08 0.86
C PHE A 109 6.34 -10.28 0.33
N ALA A 110 6.85 -9.33 1.11
CA ALA A 110 8.01 -8.50 0.79
C ALA A 110 9.15 -8.80 1.77
N SER A 111 9.13 -8.22 2.97
CA SER A 111 10.12 -8.40 4.05
C SER A 111 11.56 -8.32 3.52
N GLY A 112 11.85 -7.32 2.70
CA GLY A 112 13.17 -7.10 2.11
C GLY A 112 13.47 -7.93 0.86
N ARG A 113 12.70 -8.97 0.54
CA ARG A 113 12.95 -9.84 -0.62
C ARG A 113 12.75 -9.10 -1.94
N GLY A 114 11.86 -8.10 -1.97
CA GLY A 114 11.62 -7.27 -3.14
C GLY A 114 12.82 -6.40 -3.45
N THR A 115 13.27 -5.62 -2.45
CA THR A 115 14.45 -4.78 -2.60
C THR A 115 15.73 -5.58 -2.86
N GLU A 116 15.89 -6.75 -2.23
CA GLU A 116 17.03 -7.63 -2.46
C GLU A 116 17.06 -8.15 -3.90
N ARG A 117 15.93 -8.62 -4.44
CA ARG A 117 15.85 -9.04 -5.85
C ARG A 117 16.26 -7.92 -6.81
N LEU A 118 15.79 -6.70 -6.57
CA LEU A 118 16.14 -5.54 -7.39
C LEU A 118 17.66 -5.28 -7.36
N ARG A 119 18.26 -5.27 -6.17
CA ARG A 119 19.72 -5.09 -6.00
C ARG A 119 20.53 -6.20 -6.67
N GLN A 120 20.11 -7.46 -6.52
CA GLN A 120 20.77 -8.61 -7.14
C GLN A 120 20.70 -8.57 -8.68
N ALA A 121 19.65 -7.98 -9.24
CA ALA A 121 19.52 -7.74 -10.67
C ALA A 121 20.31 -6.52 -11.17
N GLY A 122 21.03 -5.82 -10.28
CA GLY A 122 21.90 -4.68 -10.62
C GLY A 122 21.20 -3.33 -10.63
N LEU A 123 19.98 -3.23 -10.10
CA LEU A 123 19.27 -1.95 -9.98
C LEU A 123 19.78 -1.16 -8.78
N GLU A 124 19.85 0.16 -8.92
CA GLU A 124 20.04 1.06 -7.78
C GLU A 124 18.74 1.12 -6.96
N VAL A 125 18.84 0.89 -5.64
CA VAL A 125 17.67 0.87 -4.75
C VAL A 125 17.91 1.78 -3.55
N GLU A 126 17.11 2.85 -3.44
CA GLU A 126 17.09 3.77 -2.31
C GLU A 126 15.74 3.65 -1.57
N THR A 127 15.74 3.80 -0.25
CA THR A 127 14.56 3.57 0.60
C THR A 127 14.39 4.69 1.63
N GLY A 128 13.16 4.94 2.09
CA GLY A 128 12.86 5.87 3.19
C GLY A 128 12.41 7.28 2.76
N LEU A 129 12.17 7.50 1.46
CA LEU A 129 11.73 8.81 0.96
C LEU A 129 10.24 9.03 1.26
N LEU A 130 9.90 10.02 2.09
CA LEU A 130 8.51 10.27 2.51
C LEU A 130 7.87 9.04 3.20
N GLU A 131 8.68 8.34 4.00
CA GLU A 131 8.29 7.09 4.65
C GLU A 131 7.07 7.26 5.57
N ASP A 132 7.01 8.33 6.36
CA ASP A 132 5.91 8.57 7.30
C ASP A 132 4.57 8.68 6.57
N GLN A 133 4.53 9.42 5.46
CA GLN A 133 3.33 9.55 4.62
C GLN A 133 2.96 8.20 3.99
N ALA A 134 3.94 7.43 3.56
CA ALA A 134 3.71 6.15 2.91
C ALA A 134 3.22 5.05 3.87
N ARG A 135 3.70 5.05 5.14
CA ARG A 135 3.28 4.08 6.15
C ARG A 135 1.78 4.16 6.47
N VAL A 136 1.20 5.36 6.46
CA VAL A 136 -0.24 5.55 6.66
C VAL A 136 -1.08 4.83 5.59
N LEU A 137 -0.57 4.72 4.36
CA LEU A 137 -1.28 4.07 3.25
C LEU A 137 -1.42 2.55 3.45
N SER A 138 -0.48 1.93 4.15
CA SER A 138 -0.42 0.47 4.36
C SER A 138 -0.80 0.02 5.77
N GLU A 139 -1.02 0.96 6.71
CA GLU A 139 -1.25 0.65 8.13
C GLU A 139 -2.38 -0.37 8.36
N GLY A 140 -3.53 -0.20 7.70
CA GLY A 140 -4.68 -1.11 7.88
C GLY A 140 -4.41 -2.50 7.30
N PHE A 141 -3.67 -2.57 6.20
CA PHE A 141 -3.25 -3.84 5.61
C PHE A 141 -2.30 -4.59 6.56
N LEU A 142 -1.29 -3.89 7.10
CA LEU A 142 -0.32 -4.48 8.02
C LEU A 142 -0.98 -4.89 9.34
N HIS A 143 -1.84 -4.04 9.90
CA HIS A 143 -2.62 -4.34 11.11
C HIS A 143 -3.45 -5.61 10.94
N ARG A 144 -4.11 -5.79 9.80
CA ARG A 144 -4.88 -7.01 9.52
C ARG A 144 -4.01 -8.24 9.39
N LEU A 145 -2.84 -8.14 8.76
CA LEU A 145 -1.91 -9.26 8.68
C LEU A 145 -1.39 -9.69 10.05
N GLU A 146 -1.15 -8.72 10.94
CA GLU A 146 -0.65 -8.97 12.29
C GLU A 146 -1.72 -9.55 13.22
N THR A 147 -2.93 -8.98 13.18
CA THR A 147 -3.96 -9.24 14.19
C THR A 147 -5.13 -10.10 13.70
N GLY A 148 -5.25 -10.31 12.39
CA GLY A 148 -6.38 -10.97 11.74
C GLY A 148 -7.65 -10.12 11.66
N ARG A 149 -7.61 -8.83 12.01
CA ARG A 149 -8.77 -7.93 12.06
C ARG A 149 -8.46 -6.57 11.42
N PRO A 150 -9.45 -5.86 10.85
CA PRO A 150 -9.24 -4.53 10.31
C PRO A 150 -8.92 -3.53 11.43
N MET A 151 -8.19 -2.48 11.07
CA MET A 151 -8.00 -1.31 11.91
C MET A 151 -9.34 -0.56 12.03
N VAL A 152 -9.72 -0.13 13.23
CA VAL A 152 -10.94 0.66 13.45
C VAL A 152 -10.57 2.03 14.00
N ARG A 153 -11.06 3.12 13.39
CA ARG A 153 -10.87 4.49 13.89
C ARG A 153 -12.19 5.26 13.97
N ILE A 154 -12.18 6.37 14.70
CA ILE A 154 -13.28 7.34 14.66
C ILE A 154 -13.12 8.20 13.39
N SER A 155 -14.21 8.38 12.64
CA SER A 155 -14.28 9.29 11.51
C SER A 155 -15.71 9.83 11.38
N ASP A 156 -15.84 11.05 10.86
CA ASP A 156 -17.15 11.69 10.63
C ASP A 156 -17.72 11.34 9.25
N ASP A 157 -16.86 11.20 8.23
CA ASP A 157 -17.25 11.00 6.83
C ASP A 157 -16.84 9.64 6.25
N GLY A 158 -15.95 8.92 6.94
CA GLY A 158 -15.44 7.64 6.49
C GLY A 158 -14.50 7.70 5.28
N ALA A 159 -13.99 8.88 4.92
CA ALA A 159 -13.11 9.02 3.77
C ALA A 159 -11.82 8.19 3.94
N GLY A 160 -11.48 7.38 2.93
CA GLY A 160 -10.30 6.51 2.97
C GLY A 160 -10.46 5.23 3.80
N PHE A 161 -11.66 4.93 4.27
CA PHE A 161 -12.00 3.67 4.93
C PHE A 161 -12.81 2.76 4.00
N ASP A 162 -12.68 1.45 4.20
CA ASP A 162 -13.32 0.44 3.36
C ASP A 162 -14.83 0.37 3.62
N ALA A 163 -15.24 0.55 4.88
CA ALA A 163 -16.64 0.59 5.29
C ALA A 163 -16.81 1.18 6.70
N ARG A 164 -18.05 1.56 7.03
CA ARG A 164 -18.45 1.87 8.40
C ARG A 164 -18.60 0.57 9.20
N PHE A 165 -17.95 0.48 10.36
CA PHE A 165 -18.22 -0.54 11.35
C PHE A 165 -19.49 -0.17 12.12
N ALA A 166 -20.50 -1.02 12.02
CA ALA A 166 -21.76 -0.88 12.75
C ALA A 166 -22.05 -2.18 13.48
N ALA A 167 -22.07 -2.11 14.81
CA ALA A 167 -22.39 -3.23 15.68
C ALA A 167 -23.08 -2.70 16.95
N SER A 168 -23.79 -3.58 17.66
CA SER A 168 -24.21 -3.27 19.03
C SER A 168 -22.96 -3.15 19.91
N PRO A 169 -22.84 -2.11 20.78
CA PRO A 169 -21.74 -2.02 21.74
C PRO A 169 -21.63 -3.23 22.69
N ARG A 170 -22.73 -3.99 22.83
CA ARG A 170 -22.81 -5.21 23.67
C ARG A 170 -22.53 -6.50 22.90
N ALA A 171 -22.25 -6.44 21.60
CA ALA A 171 -21.92 -7.61 20.80
C ALA A 171 -20.50 -8.10 21.11
N ASP A 172 -20.17 -9.31 20.62
CA ASP A 172 -18.79 -9.77 20.56
C ASP A 172 -18.05 -9.06 19.42
N LEU A 173 -17.50 -7.89 19.73
CA LEU A 173 -16.82 -7.02 18.75
C LEU A 173 -15.56 -7.67 18.17
N VAL A 174 -14.86 -8.51 18.94
CA VAL A 174 -13.66 -9.22 18.48
C VAL A 174 -14.03 -10.21 17.38
N THR A 175 -15.08 -11.01 17.59
CA THR A 175 -15.54 -11.98 16.60
C THR A 175 -16.05 -11.29 15.33
N GLU A 176 -16.81 -10.20 15.44
CA GLU A 176 -17.24 -9.43 14.27
C GLU A 176 -16.08 -8.84 13.47
N LEU A 177 -15.08 -8.27 14.15
CA LEU A 177 -13.91 -7.70 13.48
C LEU A 177 -13.06 -8.80 12.82
N LYS A 178 -12.89 -9.97 13.44
CA LYS A 178 -12.22 -11.11 12.81
C LYS A 178 -12.94 -11.55 11.53
N ARG A 179 -14.27 -11.67 11.57
CA ARG A 179 -15.09 -12.01 10.39
C ARG A 179 -14.89 -11.00 9.25
N LEU A 180 -14.80 -9.70 9.56
CA LEU A 180 -14.51 -8.66 8.57
C LEU A 180 -13.06 -8.72 8.06
N GLY A 181 -12.10 -9.04 8.93
CA GLY A 181 -10.71 -9.28 8.54
C GLY A 181 -10.56 -10.44 7.57
N GLU A 182 -11.24 -11.56 7.83
CA GLU A 182 -11.32 -12.73 6.95
C GLU A 182 -11.96 -12.39 5.59
N ALA A 183 -12.96 -11.51 5.58
CA ALA A 183 -13.57 -10.99 4.36
C ALA A 183 -12.66 -9.98 3.60
N GLY A 184 -11.53 -9.58 4.19
CA GLY A 184 -10.51 -8.77 3.54
C GLY A 184 -10.51 -7.29 3.89
N TYR A 185 -11.40 -6.81 4.76
CA TYR A 185 -11.41 -5.41 5.20
C TYR A 185 -10.10 -5.07 5.93
N THR A 186 -9.54 -3.91 5.63
CA THR A 186 -8.29 -3.38 6.21
C THR A 186 -8.52 -2.22 7.17
N ARG A 187 -9.48 -1.34 6.84
CA ARG A 187 -9.75 -0.09 7.56
C ARG A 187 -11.25 0.09 7.67
N LEU A 188 -11.74 0.16 8.90
CA LEU A 188 -13.12 0.49 9.20
C LEU A 188 -13.20 1.76 10.03
N TRP A 189 -14.33 2.44 9.93
CA TRP A 189 -14.59 3.61 10.75
C TRP A 189 -15.89 3.49 11.55
N THR A 190 -15.94 4.13 12.71
CA THR A 190 -17.18 4.39 13.46
C THR A 190 -17.30 5.89 13.74
N GLY A 191 -18.52 6.36 14.00
CA GLY A 191 -18.69 7.66 14.64
C GLY A 191 -18.40 7.60 16.14
N PRO A 192 -18.33 8.76 16.81
CA PRO A 192 -18.26 8.83 18.27
C PRO A 192 -19.53 8.25 18.92
N GLY A 193 -19.42 7.82 20.19
CA GLY A 193 -20.52 7.30 21.01
C GLY A 193 -20.25 5.90 21.56
N GLU A 194 -21.31 5.23 22.05
CA GLU A 194 -21.18 4.00 22.84
C GLU A 194 -20.36 2.88 22.15
N LEU A 195 -20.43 2.76 20.82
CA LEU A 195 -19.63 1.78 20.08
C LEU A 195 -18.14 2.14 20.09
N ALA A 196 -17.79 3.41 19.92
CA ALA A 196 -16.40 3.87 19.99
C ALA A 196 -15.83 3.71 21.41
N ASP A 197 -16.64 3.97 22.43
CA ASP A 197 -16.27 3.78 23.83
C ASP A 197 -16.01 2.29 24.12
N ALA A 198 -16.91 1.39 23.70
CA ALA A 198 -16.75 -0.05 23.86
C ALA A 198 -15.52 -0.60 23.09
N LEU A 199 -15.24 -0.09 21.89
CA LEU A 199 -14.03 -0.44 21.14
C LEU A 199 -12.77 0.03 21.87
N THR A 200 -12.80 1.21 22.49
CA THR A 200 -11.67 1.78 23.24
C THR A 200 -11.39 0.96 24.50
N GLU A 201 -12.42 0.65 25.29
CA GLU A 201 -12.31 -0.16 26.51
C GLU A 201 -11.73 -1.56 26.24
N GLN A 202 -12.03 -2.12 25.07
CA GLN A 202 -11.53 -3.43 24.65
C GLN A 202 -10.17 -3.38 23.91
N GLY A 203 -9.58 -2.20 23.71
CA GLY A 203 -8.34 -2.04 22.93
C GLY A 203 -8.48 -2.37 21.44
N LEU A 204 -9.70 -2.25 20.91
CA LEU A 204 -10.05 -2.54 19.52
C LEU A 204 -10.06 -1.28 18.64
N LEU A 205 -10.21 -0.10 19.24
CA LEU A 205 -10.03 1.18 18.56
C LEU A 205 -8.53 1.48 18.40
N THR A 206 -8.10 1.75 17.18
CA THR A 206 -6.73 2.15 16.86
C THR A 206 -6.64 3.67 16.89
N LEU A 207 -5.60 4.20 17.53
CA LEU A 207 -5.36 5.64 17.60
C LEU A 207 -4.76 6.19 16.30
#